data_AF-A0AAN7Z098-F1
#
_entry.id   AF-A0AAN7Z098-F1
#
_cell.length_a   1.000
_cell.length_b   1.000
_cell.length_c   1.000
_cell.angle_alpha   90.00
_cell.angle_beta   90.00
_cell.angle_gamma   90.00
#
_symmetry.space_group_name_H-M   'P 1'
#
loop_
_entity.id
_entity.type
_entity.pdbx_description
1 polymer ?
#
loop_
_entity_poly.entity_id
_entity_poly.type
_entity_poly.pdbx_seq_one_letter_code
_entity_poly.pdbx_strand_id
1 'polypeptide(L)'
;MFKKSYKILFLFTLFVAYSTCINYKPIQTSSSSSEIQKCIFKTDDGKTINLTPLENINYSYYDTPSFSQYYYGICSPNTYCQKLLNTDVEVESCGVFETNGPNVTMAIGMFDGATVQVYTEVTNLFYYQNVGVETCPGNGQMIMQLELNCNYYFNFTVHTVYQARTCHTIISIGTIHACEVQDNRHTIHI
;
A
#
# COMPACT_ATOMS: atom_id res chain seq x y z
N MET A 1 56.64 -37.53 29.32
CA MET A 1 56.07 -36.76 28.18
C MET A 1 54.60 -36.50 28.48
N PHE A 2 54.25 -35.35 29.02
CA PHE A 2 52.91 -35.04 29.52
C PHE A 2 52.00 -34.48 28.41
N LYS A 3 50.88 -35.16 28.16
CA LYS A 3 49.76 -34.68 27.35
C LYS A 3 49.07 -33.52 28.08
N LYS A 4 48.93 -32.36 27.43
CA LYS A 4 48.00 -31.29 27.85
C LYS A 4 46.92 -31.15 26.77
N SER A 5 45.71 -31.61 27.08
CA SER A 5 44.50 -31.29 26.32
C SER A 5 43.93 -29.97 26.83
N TYR A 6 43.81 -28.99 25.94
CA TYR A 6 43.06 -27.76 26.21
C TYR A 6 41.60 -27.97 25.78
N LYS A 7 40.67 -27.99 26.75
CA LYS A 7 39.23 -27.89 26.49
C LYS A 7 38.88 -26.42 26.30
N ILE A 8 38.58 -26.03 25.07
CA ILE A 8 38.00 -24.72 24.75
C ILE A 8 36.50 -24.84 25.02
N LEU A 9 36.04 -24.18 26.09
CA LEU A 9 34.63 -24.08 26.45
C LEU A 9 34.06 -22.84 25.75
N PHE A 10 33.41 -23.03 24.60
CA PHE A 10 32.65 -21.96 23.93
C PHE A 10 31.32 -21.76 24.67
N LEU A 11 31.24 -20.69 25.46
CA LEU A 11 29.97 -20.20 26.01
C LEU A 11 29.18 -19.54 24.86
N PHE A 12 28.16 -20.23 24.35
CA PHE A 12 27.12 -19.62 23.52
C PHE A 12 26.11 -18.94 24.45
N THR A 13 26.20 -17.61 24.56
CA THR A 13 25.13 -16.81 25.16
C THR A 13 24.00 -16.66 24.14
N LEU A 14 22.92 -17.41 24.35
CA LEU A 14 21.63 -17.18 23.68
C LEU A 14 21.09 -15.82 24.15
N PHE A 15 21.19 -14.80 23.31
CA PHE A 15 20.35 -13.60 23.44
C PHE A 15 18.98 -13.95 22.86
N VAL A 16 18.04 -14.28 23.76
CA VAL A 16 16.61 -14.35 23.43
C VAL A 16 16.13 -12.93 23.26
N ALA A 17 16.07 -12.46 22.01
CA ALA A 17 15.38 -11.22 21.68
C ALA A 17 13.88 -11.45 21.90
N TYR A 18 13.36 -10.92 23.01
CA TYR A 18 11.92 -10.76 23.22
C TYR A 18 11.40 -9.78 22.18
N SER A 19 10.98 -10.30 21.03
CA SER A 19 10.17 -9.55 20.08
C SER A 19 8.80 -9.37 20.71
N THR A 20 8.55 -8.21 21.32
CA THR A 20 7.21 -7.83 21.75
C THR A 20 6.34 -7.72 20.50
N CYS A 21 5.56 -8.76 20.21
CA CYS A 21 4.50 -8.70 19.23
C CYS A 21 3.50 -7.64 19.71
N ILE A 22 3.59 -6.43 19.15
CA ILE A 22 2.54 -5.42 19.30
C ILE A 22 1.31 -6.02 18.61
N ASN A 23 0.34 -6.45 19.42
CA ASN A 23 -0.97 -6.86 18.94
C ASN A 23 -1.70 -5.60 18.48
N TYR A 24 -1.41 -5.18 17.25
CA TYR A 24 -2.12 -4.09 16.61
C TYR A 24 -3.46 -4.62 16.07
N LYS A 25 -4.57 -4.13 16.63
CA LYS A 25 -5.91 -4.38 16.08
C LYS A 25 -6.21 -3.28 15.07
N PRO A 26 -6.37 -3.58 13.77
CA PRO A 26 -6.80 -2.58 12.80
C PRO A 26 -8.20 -2.07 13.18
N ILE A 27 -8.35 -0.76 13.26
CA ILE A 27 -9.64 -0.11 13.50
C ILE A 27 -10.41 -0.18 12.17
N GLN A 28 -11.41 -1.07 12.11
CA GLN A 28 -12.37 -1.07 11.03
C GLN A 28 -13.38 0.06 11.28
N THR A 29 -13.20 1.21 10.64
CA THR A 29 -14.25 2.23 10.58
C THR A 29 -15.36 1.72 9.66
N SER A 30 -16.35 1.04 10.25
CA SER A 30 -17.62 0.76 9.59
C SER A 30 -18.43 2.06 9.49
N SER A 31 -18.13 2.88 8.48
CA SER A 31 -18.99 4.00 8.10
C SER A 31 -20.09 3.49 7.18
N SER A 32 -21.30 3.40 7.72
CA SER A 32 -22.51 3.18 6.93
C SER A 32 -23.09 4.52 6.45
N SER A 33 -23.52 4.52 5.19
CA SER A 33 -24.39 5.48 4.50
C SER A 33 -23.82 6.80 3.95
N SER A 34 -24.16 7.01 2.66
CA SER A 34 -23.96 8.15 1.74
C SER A 34 -22.53 8.51 1.37
N GLU A 35 -22.17 8.31 0.10
CA GLU A 35 -20.94 8.76 -0.58
C GLU A 35 -19.72 8.83 0.35
N ILE A 36 -19.02 7.70 0.50
CA ILE A 36 -17.62 7.77 0.92
C ILE A 36 -16.97 8.74 -0.05
N GLN A 37 -16.59 9.94 0.40
CA GLN A 37 -15.68 10.80 -0.36
C GLN A 37 -14.39 9.99 -0.50
N LYS A 38 -14.28 9.22 -1.59
CA LYS A 38 -13.28 8.16 -1.79
C LYS A 38 -11.84 8.68 -1.79
N CYS A 39 -11.64 10.00 -1.66
CA CYS A 39 -10.34 10.65 -1.70
C CYS A 39 -10.10 11.75 -0.67
N ILE A 40 -11.05 11.99 0.25
CA ILE A 40 -10.86 12.94 1.36
C ILE A 40 -11.07 12.19 2.66
N PHE A 41 -10.03 12.12 3.48
CA PHE A 41 -10.00 11.31 4.69
C PHE A 41 -9.82 12.20 5.90
N LYS A 42 -10.58 11.91 6.96
CA LYS A 42 -10.40 12.53 8.27
C LYS A 42 -9.64 11.59 9.18
N THR A 43 -8.65 12.14 9.85
CA THR A 43 -7.85 11.45 10.88
C THR A 43 -8.55 11.57 12.23
N ASP A 44 -8.15 10.76 13.21
CA ASP A 44 -8.77 10.75 14.55
C ASP A 44 -8.59 12.09 15.30
N ASP A 45 -7.54 12.85 14.98
CA ASP A 45 -7.29 14.20 15.51
C ASP A 45 -8.00 15.32 14.71
N GLY A 46 -8.89 14.95 13.77
CA GLY A 46 -9.74 15.87 13.02
C GLY A 46 -9.04 16.57 11.84
N LYS A 47 -7.79 16.22 11.54
CA LYS A 47 -7.10 16.72 10.35
C LYS A 47 -7.64 16.03 9.09
N THR A 48 -7.39 16.65 7.95
CA THR A 48 -7.86 16.18 6.65
C THR A 48 -6.69 15.86 5.74
N ILE A 49 -6.74 14.68 5.13
CA ILE A 49 -5.88 14.24 4.03
C ILE A 49 -6.72 14.32 2.76
N ASN A 50 -6.27 15.11 1.78
CA ASN A 50 -6.98 15.30 0.53
C ASN A 50 -6.15 14.77 -0.64
N LEU A 51 -6.53 13.59 -1.12
CA LEU A 51 -5.91 12.91 -2.25
C LEU A 51 -6.58 13.25 -3.59
N THR A 52 -7.63 14.07 -3.63
CA THR A 52 -8.32 14.46 -4.88
C THR A 52 -7.37 14.97 -5.98
N PRO A 53 -6.26 15.67 -5.69
CA PRO A 53 -5.29 16.04 -6.73
C PRO A 53 -4.64 14.85 -7.45
N LEU A 54 -4.72 13.64 -6.90
CA LEU A 54 -4.21 12.40 -7.46
C LEU A 54 -5.25 11.61 -8.28
N GLU A 55 -6.53 12.02 -8.24
CA GLU A 55 -7.63 11.38 -8.97
C GLU A 55 -7.48 11.51 -10.50
N ASN A 56 -8.09 10.56 -11.22
CA ASN A 56 -8.19 10.55 -12.68
C ASN A 56 -6.85 10.53 -13.41
N ILE A 57 -5.80 10.08 -12.72
CA ILE A 57 -4.46 9.89 -13.27
C ILE A 57 -4.18 8.38 -13.36
N ASN A 58 -3.82 7.92 -14.56
CA ASN A 58 -3.39 6.54 -14.79
C ASN A 58 -1.89 6.43 -14.45
N TYR A 59 -1.56 6.03 -13.23
CA TYR A 59 -0.18 5.78 -12.83
C TYR A 59 0.33 4.45 -13.37
N SER A 60 1.65 4.37 -13.50
CA SER A 60 2.33 3.12 -13.86
C SER A 60 3.70 3.05 -13.19
N TYR A 61 4.13 1.84 -12.86
CA TYR A 61 5.46 1.58 -12.32
C TYR A 61 6.01 0.23 -12.83
N TYR A 62 7.24 0.25 -13.33
CA TYR A 62 7.95 -0.97 -13.74
C TYR A 62 8.86 -1.45 -12.62
N ASP A 63 8.56 -2.62 -12.06
CA ASP A 63 9.39 -3.26 -11.04
C ASP A 63 10.44 -4.15 -11.70
N THR A 64 11.66 -3.63 -11.80
CA THR A 64 12.78 -4.33 -12.47
C THR A 64 13.11 -5.69 -11.85
N PRO A 65 13.15 -5.87 -10.51
CA PRO A 65 13.43 -7.16 -9.89
C PRO A 65 12.44 -8.28 -10.27
N SER A 66 11.14 -7.96 -10.38
CA SER A 66 10.11 -8.94 -10.74
C SER A 66 9.71 -8.92 -12.22
N PHE A 67 10.35 -8.06 -13.01
CA PHE A 67 10.00 -7.78 -14.42
C PHE A 67 8.51 -7.51 -14.62
N SER A 68 7.84 -6.95 -13.60
CA SER A 68 6.39 -6.75 -13.60
C SER A 68 6.07 -5.28 -13.79
N GLN A 69 5.05 -5.00 -14.61
CA GLN A 69 4.54 -3.65 -14.82
C GLN A 69 3.21 -3.50 -14.09
N TYR A 70 3.12 -2.51 -13.22
CA TYR A 70 1.90 -2.17 -12.49
C TYR A 70 1.27 -0.93 -13.10
N TYR A 71 -0.06 -0.92 -13.15
CA TYR A 71 -0.88 0.23 -13.50
C TYR A 71 -1.95 0.39 -12.42
N TYR A 72 -2.15 1.61 -11.94
CA TYR A 72 -3.06 1.88 -10.84
C TYR A 72 -3.61 3.30 -10.89
N GLY A 73 -4.82 3.49 -10.37
CA GLY A 73 -5.38 4.79 -10.04
C GLY A 73 -5.26 5.07 -8.54
N ILE A 74 -5.59 6.29 -8.12
CA ILE A 74 -5.75 6.65 -6.71
C ILE A 74 -7.11 7.32 -6.59
N CYS A 75 -8.02 6.66 -5.87
CA CYS A 75 -9.42 7.10 -5.74
C CYS A 75 -10.17 7.23 -7.09
N SER A 76 -9.70 6.57 -8.13
CA SER A 76 -10.34 6.59 -9.45
C SER A 76 -10.01 5.31 -10.21
N PRO A 77 -10.90 4.80 -11.07
CA PRO A 77 -10.59 3.71 -11.97
C PRO A 77 -9.37 4.03 -12.86
N ASN A 78 -8.57 3.01 -13.16
CA ASN A 78 -7.51 3.12 -14.15
C ASN A 78 -8.05 2.65 -15.51
N THR A 79 -8.34 3.60 -16.39
CA THR A 79 -8.92 3.32 -17.72
C THR A 79 -7.98 2.53 -18.62
N TYR A 80 -6.67 2.60 -18.38
CA TYR A 80 -5.69 1.78 -19.09
C TYR A 80 -5.79 0.31 -18.70
N CYS A 81 -6.02 0.01 -17.42
CA CYS A 81 -6.29 -1.35 -16.96
C CYS A 81 -7.54 -1.95 -17.60
N GLN A 82 -8.63 -1.18 -17.68
CA GLN A 82 -9.86 -1.62 -18.36
C GLN A 82 -9.61 -1.99 -19.82
N LYS A 83 -8.81 -1.16 -20.51
CA LYS A 83 -8.40 -1.44 -21.89
C LYS A 83 -7.54 -2.69 -22.01
N LEU A 84 -6.56 -2.90 -21.14
CA LEU A 84 -5.68 -4.07 -21.18
C LEU A 84 -6.43 -5.37 -20.88
N LEU A 85 -7.38 -5.32 -19.95
CA LEU A 85 -8.20 -6.46 -19.54
C LEU A 85 -9.42 -6.67 -20.45
N ASN A 86 -9.68 -5.74 -21.38
CA ASN A 86 -10.85 -5.73 -22.26
C ASN A 86 -12.16 -5.91 -21.47
N THR A 87 -12.36 -5.05 -20.48
CA THR A 87 -13.51 -5.09 -19.55
C THR A 87 -14.11 -3.71 -19.36
N ASP A 88 -15.43 -3.65 -19.21
CA ASP A 88 -16.17 -2.43 -18.85
C ASP A 88 -16.28 -2.24 -17.32
N VAL A 89 -15.82 -3.23 -16.53
CA VAL A 89 -15.83 -3.14 -15.07
C VAL A 89 -14.77 -2.14 -14.60
N GLU A 90 -15.10 -1.32 -13.61
CA GLU A 90 -14.17 -0.34 -13.03
C GLU A 90 -13.05 -1.03 -12.23
N VAL A 91 -11.88 -1.10 -12.84
CA VAL A 91 -10.65 -1.65 -12.27
C VAL A 91 -9.78 -0.48 -11.83
N GLU A 92 -9.38 -0.46 -10.56
CA GLU A 92 -8.45 0.56 -10.09
C GLU A 92 -7.00 0.18 -10.39
N SER A 93 -6.64 -1.10 -10.29
CA SER A 93 -5.28 -1.54 -10.55
C SER A 93 -5.16 -2.89 -11.24
N CYS A 94 -4.14 -3.04 -12.06
CA CYS A 94 -3.79 -4.25 -12.78
C CYS A 94 -2.27 -4.39 -12.89
N GLY A 95 -1.80 -5.61 -13.09
CA GLY A 95 -0.40 -5.93 -13.34
C GLY A 95 -0.24 -6.70 -14.63
N VAL A 96 0.85 -6.43 -15.33
CA VAL A 96 1.35 -7.23 -16.45
C VAL A 96 2.57 -7.97 -15.94
N PHE A 97 2.43 -9.29 -15.84
CA PHE A 97 3.43 -10.18 -15.28
C PHE A 97 4.13 -10.95 -16.40
N GLU A 98 5.46 -10.89 -16.39
CA GLU A 98 6.26 -11.71 -17.28
C GLU A 98 6.21 -13.17 -16.79
N THR A 99 5.86 -14.08 -17.69
CA THR A 99 5.90 -15.52 -17.44
C THR A 99 6.89 -16.15 -18.44
N ASN A 100 7.19 -17.43 -18.32
CA ASN A 100 8.01 -18.17 -19.30
C ASN A 100 7.32 -18.32 -20.69
N GLY A 101 6.41 -17.41 -21.04
CA GLY A 101 5.52 -17.40 -22.20
C GLY A 101 4.97 -15.98 -22.44
N PRO A 102 3.77 -15.82 -23.04
CA PRO A 102 3.20 -14.50 -23.23
C PRO A 102 2.94 -13.81 -21.88
N ASN A 103 3.10 -12.49 -21.85
CA ASN A 103 2.77 -11.69 -20.67
C ASN A 103 1.30 -11.88 -20.30
N VAL A 104 1.02 -12.01 -19.01
CA VAL A 104 -0.35 -12.14 -18.49
C VAL A 104 -0.72 -10.85 -17.77
N THR A 105 -1.85 -10.28 -18.16
CA THR A 105 -2.43 -9.12 -17.45
C THR A 105 -3.49 -9.63 -16.48
N MET A 106 -3.45 -9.18 -15.23
CA MET A 106 -4.46 -9.52 -14.22
C MET A 106 -4.95 -8.27 -13.48
N ALA A 107 -6.23 -8.26 -13.12
CA ALA A 107 -6.77 -7.25 -12.21
C ALA A 107 -6.27 -7.51 -10.78
N ILE A 108 -5.59 -6.52 -10.21
CA ILE A 108 -5.06 -6.59 -8.84
C ILE A 108 -6.00 -5.88 -7.85
N GLY A 109 -6.79 -4.91 -8.31
CA GLY A 109 -7.69 -4.14 -7.46
C GLY A 109 -8.91 -3.62 -8.19
N MET A 110 -10.10 -3.84 -7.62
CA MET A 110 -11.36 -3.28 -8.11
C MET A 110 -11.61 -1.91 -7.47
N PHE A 111 -12.16 -0.96 -8.23
CA PHE A 111 -12.42 0.40 -7.71
C PHE A 111 -13.49 0.44 -6.62
N ASP A 112 -14.54 -0.36 -6.73
CA ASP A 112 -15.58 -0.48 -5.70
C ASP A 112 -15.22 -1.45 -4.57
N GLY A 113 -14.08 -2.13 -4.67
CA GLY A 113 -13.54 -3.04 -3.66
C GLY A 113 -12.51 -2.38 -2.73
N ALA A 114 -12.27 -1.08 -2.88
CA ALA A 114 -11.28 -0.35 -2.12
C ALA A 114 -11.66 -0.26 -0.64
N THR A 115 -10.80 -0.80 0.22
CA THR A 115 -10.84 -0.52 1.66
C THR A 115 -9.70 0.43 1.98
N VAL A 116 -10.06 1.62 2.48
CA VAL A 116 -9.09 2.59 2.93
C VAL A 116 -8.88 2.44 4.43
N GLN A 117 -7.62 2.40 4.86
CA GLN A 117 -7.24 2.46 6.27
C GLN A 117 -6.22 3.59 6.46
N VAL A 118 -6.51 4.51 7.37
CA VAL A 118 -5.64 5.65 7.65
C VAL A 118 -4.90 5.38 8.96
N TYR A 119 -3.58 5.42 8.94
CA TYR A 119 -2.75 5.23 10.14
C TYR A 119 -1.87 6.46 10.37
N THR A 120 -2.28 7.32 11.29
CA THR A 120 -1.62 8.62 11.52
C THR A 120 -0.64 8.64 12.69
N GLU A 121 -0.54 7.58 13.48
CA GLU A 121 0.07 7.68 14.81
C GLU A 121 1.60 7.91 14.85
N VAL A 122 2.36 7.64 13.79
CA VAL A 122 3.83 7.79 13.83
C VAL A 122 4.49 8.28 12.53
N THR A 123 3.90 8.03 11.36
CA THR A 123 4.60 8.21 10.06
C THR A 123 3.81 8.93 8.97
N ASN A 124 2.61 9.46 9.24
CA ASN A 124 1.70 9.98 8.19
C ASN A 124 1.53 8.96 7.06
N LEU A 125 1.25 7.72 7.43
CA LEU A 125 1.22 6.58 6.52
C LEU A 125 -0.23 6.22 6.20
N PHE A 126 -0.59 6.43 4.95
CA PHE A 126 -1.92 6.15 4.47
C PHE A 126 -1.91 4.84 3.68
N TYR A 127 -2.79 3.91 4.06
CA TYR A 127 -2.93 2.62 3.41
C TYR A 127 -4.18 2.64 2.54
N TYR A 128 -3.96 2.66 1.24
CA TYR A 128 -4.99 2.45 0.25
C TYR A 128 -4.93 1.00 -0.21
N GLN A 129 -5.87 0.16 0.21
CA GLN A 129 -5.86 -1.25 -0.15
C GLN A 129 -7.03 -1.58 -1.07
N ASN A 130 -6.71 -2.17 -2.22
CA ASN A 130 -7.70 -2.79 -3.09
C ASN A 130 -7.56 -4.30 -3.06
N VAL A 131 -8.71 -4.96 -3.06
CA VAL A 131 -8.81 -6.39 -3.25
C VAL A 131 -9.23 -6.66 -4.69
N GLY A 132 -8.43 -7.46 -5.40
CA GLY A 132 -8.70 -7.91 -6.75
C GLY A 132 -9.69 -9.08 -6.78
N VAL A 133 -10.20 -9.37 -7.97
CA VAL A 133 -11.10 -10.52 -8.22
C VAL A 133 -10.32 -11.80 -8.53
N GLU A 134 -9.09 -11.69 -8.99
CA GLU A 134 -8.30 -12.82 -9.45
C GLU A 134 -7.71 -13.60 -8.27
N THR A 135 -7.81 -14.93 -8.36
CA THR A 135 -7.28 -15.84 -7.35
C THR A 135 -5.85 -16.18 -7.70
N CYS A 136 -4.96 -15.98 -6.76
CA CYS A 136 -3.57 -16.32 -6.92
C CYS A 136 -3.29 -17.81 -6.75
N PRO A 137 -2.16 -18.30 -7.30
CA PRO A 137 -1.69 -19.65 -7.03
C PRO A 137 -1.49 -19.84 -5.52
N GLY A 138 -2.39 -20.60 -4.87
CA GLY A 138 -2.42 -20.76 -3.42
C GLY A 138 -3.66 -20.24 -2.68
N ASN A 139 -4.76 -19.93 -3.39
CA ASN A 139 -6.10 -19.61 -2.85
C ASN A 139 -6.24 -18.24 -2.14
N GLY A 140 -5.39 -17.26 -2.44
CA GLY A 140 -5.55 -15.87 -1.99
C GLY A 140 -6.05 -14.96 -3.11
N GLN A 141 -6.69 -13.83 -2.79
CA GLN A 141 -6.96 -12.79 -3.78
C GLN A 141 -5.70 -11.98 -4.04
N MET A 142 -5.52 -11.51 -5.27
CA MET A 142 -4.51 -10.48 -5.55
C MET A 142 -4.89 -9.19 -4.81
N ILE A 143 -3.92 -8.57 -4.16
CA ILE A 143 -4.09 -7.35 -3.38
C ILE A 143 -3.00 -6.37 -3.79
N MET A 144 -3.43 -5.12 -4.06
CA MET A 144 -2.52 -3.99 -4.16
C MET A 144 -2.77 -3.07 -2.98
N GLN A 145 -1.69 -2.72 -2.29
CA GLN A 145 -1.68 -1.72 -1.24
C GLN A 145 -0.77 -0.58 -1.66
N LEU A 146 -1.30 0.64 -1.64
CA LEU A 146 -0.52 1.86 -1.81
C LEU A 146 -0.24 2.43 -0.43
N GLU A 147 1.03 2.59 -0.11
CA GLU A 147 1.52 3.24 1.09
C GLU A 147 1.92 4.66 0.74
N LEU A 148 1.03 5.62 1.00
CA LEU A 148 1.30 7.02 0.73
C LEU A 148 1.96 7.65 1.96
N ASN A 149 3.17 8.15 1.78
CA ASN A 149 3.96 8.84 2.79
C ASN A 149 3.95 10.33 2.52
N CYS A 150 3.67 11.13 3.54
CA CYS A 150 3.80 12.57 3.45
C CYS A 150 5.25 12.95 3.08
N ASN A 151 5.40 13.64 1.94
CA ASN A 151 6.67 14.15 1.48
C ASN A 151 6.50 15.53 0.84
N TYR A 152 6.92 16.59 1.54
CA TYR A 152 6.79 17.97 1.07
C TYR A 152 7.70 18.31 -0.13
N TYR A 153 8.65 17.45 -0.50
CA TYR A 153 9.60 17.70 -1.58
C TYR A 153 9.14 17.17 -2.94
N PHE A 154 8.21 16.21 -2.96
CA PHE A 154 7.78 15.55 -4.19
C PHE A 154 6.27 15.63 -4.34
N ASN A 155 5.82 15.97 -5.55
CA ASN A 155 4.40 15.89 -5.88
C ASN A 155 3.92 14.44 -5.85
N PHE A 156 4.69 13.54 -6.47
CA PHE A 156 4.43 12.10 -6.51
C PHE A 156 5.72 11.36 -6.88
N THR A 157 6.13 10.37 -6.10
CA THR A 157 7.32 9.55 -6.39
C THR A 157 7.17 8.16 -5.79
N VAL A 158 7.34 7.11 -6.60
CA VAL A 158 7.41 5.74 -6.10
C VAL A 158 8.80 5.52 -5.50
N HIS A 159 8.85 5.08 -4.24
CA HIS A 159 10.09 4.78 -3.54
C HIS A 159 10.47 3.31 -3.66
N THR A 160 9.52 2.42 -3.41
CA THR A 160 9.76 0.98 -3.40
C THR A 160 8.51 0.22 -3.81
N VAL A 161 8.72 -0.92 -4.47
CA VAL A 161 7.71 -1.96 -4.64
C VAL A 161 8.23 -3.22 -3.99
N TYR A 162 7.40 -3.89 -3.21
CA TYR A 162 7.74 -5.18 -2.63
C TYR A 162 6.52 -6.05 -2.43
N GLN A 163 6.76 -7.36 -2.35
CA GLN A 163 5.73 -8.36 -2.16
C GLN A 163 5.78 -8.89 -0.73
N ALA A 164 4.83 -8.50 0.12
CA ALA A 164 4.85 -8.85 1.55
C ALA A 164 4.47 -10.32 1.81
N ARG A 165 3.60 -10.90 0.95
CA ARG A 165 3.16 -12.30 0.94
C ARG A 165 2.76 -12.69 -0.48
N THR A 166 2.46 -13.97 -0.73
CA THR A 166 1.89 -14.44 -2.00
C THR A 166 0.74 -13.53 -2.41
N CYS A 167 0.97 -12.75 -3.46
CA CYS A 167 -0.02 -11.89 -4.13
C CYS A 167 -0.51 -10.67 -3.36
N HIS A 168 0.28 -10.22 -2.39
CA HIS A 168 0.12 -8.90 -1.81
C HIS A 168 1.27 -7.99 -2.28
N THR A 169 0.96 -7.12 -3.24
CA THR A 169 1.89 -6.12 -3.76
C THR A 169 1.73 -4.83 -2.98
N ILE A 170 2.82 -4.30 -2.45
CA ILE A 170 2.85 -3.02 -1.75
C ILE A 170 3.69 -2.04 -2.56
N ILE A 171 3.14 -0.87 -2.85
CA ILE A 171 3.82 0.24 -3.54
C ILE A 171 3.92 1.39 -2.56
N SER A 172 5.15 1.74 -2.16
CA SER A 172 5.42 2.87 -1.28
C SER A 172 5.67 4.12 -2.11
N ILE A 173 4.90 5.17 -1.84
CA ILE A 173 4.85 6.42 -2.61
C ILE A 173 5.09 7.59 -1.66
N GLY A 174 5.97 8.51 -2.03
CA GLY A 174 6.08 9.82 -1.42
C GLY A 174 5.26 10.84 -2.19
N THR A 175 4.39 11.59 -1.50
CA THR A 175 3.58 12.65 -2.11
C THR A 175 3.26 13.75 -1.11
N ILE A 176 3.21 14.99 -1.59
CA ILE A 176 2.74 16.14 -0.80
C ILE A 176 1.26 16.01 -0.40
N HIS A 177 0.46 15.25 -1.16
CA HIS A 177 -0.98 15.12 -0.92
C HIS A 177 -1.32 14.18 0.24
N ALA A 178 -0.37 13.35 0.67
CA ALA A 178 -0.49 12.55 1.89
C ALA A 178 -0.15 13.34 3.16
N CYS A 179 0.28 14.60 3.02
CA CYS A 179 0.51 15.48 4.14
C CYS A 179 -0.81 16.06 4.66
N GLU A 180 -0.95 16.10 5.97
CA GLU A 180 -2.11 16.67 6.63
C GLU A 180 -2.21 18.16 6.33
N VAL A 181 -3.40 18.61 5.92
CA VAL A 181 -3.68 20.03 5.76
C VAL A 181 -4.30 20.54 7.06
N GLN A 182 -3.70 21.57 7.67
CA GLN A 182 -4.36 22.27 8.78
C GLN A 182 -5.60 22.98 8.23
N ASP A 183 -6.78 22.59 8.70
CA ASP A 183 -8.01 23.32 8.39
C ASP A 183 -7.95 24.65 9.15
N ASN A 184 -7.55 25.72 8.47
CA ASN A 184 -7.40 27.07 9.04
C ASN A 184 -8.73 27.72 9.48
N ARG A 185 -9.79 26.94 9.71
CA ARG A 185 -11.10 27.43 10.16
C ARG A 185 -11.15 27.85 11.63
N HIS A 186 -10.03 27.94 12.34
CA HIS A 186 -9.97 28.49 13.70
C HIS A 186 -8.99 29.66 13.79
N THR A 187 -9.38 30.81 13.21
CA THR A 187 -8.94 32.17 13.61
C THR A 187 -9.86 33.17 12.87
N ILE A 188 -10.52 34.17 13.46
CA ILE A 188 -10.35 34.94 14.70
C ILE A 188 -11.77 35.38 15.16
N HIS A 189 -12.10 35.23 16.44
CA HIS A 189 -13.12 36.09 17.06
C HIS A 189 -12.51 37.48 17.22
N ILE A 190 -12.86 38.41 16.32
CA ILE A 190 -12.67 39.84 16.52
C ILE A 190 -13.96 40.39 17.13
#